data_AF-A0A9D5ST72-F1
#
_entry.id   AF-A0A9D5ST72-F1
#
_cell.length_a   1.000
_cell.length_b   1.000
_cell.length_c   1.000
_cell.angle_alpha   90.00
_cell.angle_beta   90.00
_cell.angle_gamma   90.00
#
_symmetry.space_group_name_H-M   'P 1'
#
loop_
_entity.id
_entity.type
_entity.pdbx_description
1 polymer ?
#
loop_
_entity_poly.entity_id
_entity_poly.type
_entity_poly.pdbx_seq_one_letter_code
_entity_poly.pdbx_strand_id
1 'polypeptide(L)'
;MKTKSLNILIVAFCLLGLIAIMLIAFLEQAHEDFSNDITVSSEGTTETVLEVRDLQLTPTEKKEYAVNLVCDASGDYDISLDYQETRDGGMKPFVNVTVKCADTVVYEGKLSDLLDGSAVVEFAGTLEAKDPLVVTISYEMPYEIGNEAQGTSADFDVVLKIEKI
;
A
#
# COMPACT_ATOMS: atom_id res chain seq x y z
N MET A 1 13.94 31.56 46.71
CA MET A 1 14.23 30.27 46.04
C MET A 1 13.07 29.68 45.23
N LYS A 2 11.81 30.15 45.33
CA LYS A 2 10.64 29.55 44.64
C LYS A 2 10.54 29.81 43.12
N THR A 3 11.18 30.86 42.59
CA THR A 3 11.09 31.23 41.17
C THR A 3 12.01 30.41 40.26
N LYS A 4 13.16 29.93 40.77
CA LYS A 4 14.10 29.13 39.98
C LYS A 4 13.56 27.72 39.69
N SER A 5 12.85 27.12 40.63
CA SER A 5 12.21 25.81 40.45
C SER A 5 11.03 25.85 39.48
N LEU A 6 10.30 26.97 39.43
CA LEU A 6 9.18 27.15 38.50
C LEU A 6 9.67 27.25 37.04
N ASN A 7 10.75 27.99 36.80
CA ASN A 7 11.31 28.13 35.45
C ASN A 7 11.88 26.81 34.92
N ILE A 8 12.51 26.00 35.77
CA ILE A 8 13.01 24.67 35.39
C ILE A 8 11.85 23.72 35.05
N LEU A 9 10.74 23.79 35.79
CA LEU A 9 9.56 22.97 35.52
C LEU A 9 8.91 23.35 34.17
N ILE A 10 8.82 24.64 33.85
CA ILE A 10 8.27 25.12 32.57
C ILE A 10 9.14 24.63 31.41
N VAL A 11 10.47 24.74 31.51
CA VAL A 11 11.40 24.28 30.47
C VAL A 11 11.30 22.76 30.26
N ALA A 12 11.17 21.99 31.34
CA ALA A 12 10.99 20.54 31.24
C ALA A 12 9.66 20.15 30.54
N PHE A 13 8.57 20.86 30.84
CA PHE A 13 7.29 20.65 30.16
C PHE A 13 7.36 21.01 28.67
N CYS A 14 8.05 22.09 28.30
CA CYS A 14 8.26 22.45 26.90
C CYS A 14 9.08 21.39 26.15
N LEU A 15 10.11 20.83 26.78
CA LEU A 15 10.93 19.75 26.21
C LEU A 15 10.13 18.47 25.98
N LEU A 16 9.30 18.07 26.95
CA LEU A 16 8.42 16.91 26.79
C LEU A 16 7.37 17.11 25.70
N GLY A 17 6.82 18.32 25.59
CA GLY A 17 5.91 18.68 24.50
C GLY A 17 6.57 18.58 23.12
N LEU A 18 7.82 19.03 22.99
CA LEU A 18 8.57 18.93 21.73
C LEU A 18 8.88 17.47 21.36
N ILE A 19 9.22 16.63 22.34
CA ILE A 19 9.45 15.20 22.10
C ILE A 19 8.16 14.50 21.66
N ALA A 20 7.02 14.83 22.27
CA ALA A 20 5.72 14.26 21.89
C ALA A 20 5.31 14.67 20.46
N ILE A 21 5.51 15.93 20.09
CA ILE A 21 5.24 16.42 18.72
C ILE A 21 6.15 15.72 17.71
N MET A 22 7.43 15.52 18.04
CA MET A 22 8.38 14.82 17.17
C MET A 22 8.03 13.33 17.02
N LEU A 23 7.54 12.68 18.08
CA LEU A 23 7.03 11.30 18.03
C LEU A 23 5.77 11.18 17.17
N ILE A 24 4.84 12.14 17.25
CA ILE A 24 3.63 12.16 16.41
C ILE A 24 4.00 12.35 14.94
N ALA A 25 4.89 13.29 14.62
CA ALA A 25 5.37 13.49 13.25
C ALA A 25 6.13 12.26 12.71
N PHE A 26 6.89 11.57 13.56
CA PHE A 26 7.57 10.33 13.19
C PHE A 26 6.59 9.17 12.98
N LEU A 27 5.51 9.10 13.77
CA LEU A 27 4.42 8.14 13.60
C LEU A 27 3.61 8.40 12.32
N GLU A 28 3.32 9.66 11.99
CA GLU A 28 2.68 10.03 10.72
C GLU A 28 3.57 9.72 9.51
N GLN A 29 4.89 9.92 9.64
CA GLN A 29 5.85 9.60 8.58
C GLN A 29 6.10 8.09 8.43
N ALA A 30 5.90 7.30 9.48
CA ALA A 30 5.96 5.84 9.42
C ALA A 30 4.69 5.22 8.82
N HIS A 31 3.60 6.00 8.72
CA HIS A 31 2.33 5.62 8.10
C HIS A 31 2.16 6.37 6.77
N GLU A 32 3.18 6.33 5.90
CA GLU A 32 2.94 6.56 4.47
C GLU A 32 2.15 5.35 3.92
N ASP A 33 0.88 5.23 4.33
CA ASP A 33 -0.09 4.43 3.61
C ASP A 33 -0.27 5.14 2.27
N PHE A 34 0.31 4.55 1.22
CA PHE A 34 0.23 5.08 -0.13
C PHE A 34 -1.22 4.91 -0.62
N SER A 35 -2.05 5.92 -0.31
CA SER A 35 -3.41 6.02 -0.80
C SER A 35 -3.41 6.80 -2.12
N ASN A 36 -3.78 6.14 -3.21
CA ASN A 36 -3.94 6.78 -4.53
C ASN A 36 -5.42 6.80 -4.92
N ASP A 37 -5.93 7.99 -5.21
CA ASP A 37 -7.28 8.15 -5.75
C ASP A 37 -7.25 8.02 -7.27
N ILE A 38 -8.04 7.10 -7.82
CA ILE A 38 -8.19 6.88 -9.25
C ILE A 38 -9.63 7.17 -9.64
N THR A 39 -9.80 8.14 -10.54
CA THR A 39 -11.12 8.45 -11.10
C THR A 39 -11.37 7.55 -12.32
N VAL A 40 -12.43 6.74 -12.23
CA VAL A 40 -12.85 5.80 -13.27
C VAL A 40 -13.77 6.51 -14.25
N SER A 41 -13.42 6.47 -15.54
CA SER A 41 -14.25 7.07 -16.58
C SER A 41 -15.53 6.26 -16.80
N SER A 42 -16.66 6.95 -17.01
CA SER A 42 -17.98 6.33 -17.15
C SER A 42 -18.26 5.65 -18.51
N GLU A 43 -17.40 5.86 -19.52
CA GLU A 43 -17.64 5.49 -20.92
C GLU A 43 -16.55 4.61 -21.57
N GLY A 44 -15.69 3.95 -20.78
CA GLY A 44 -14.68 3.06 -21.36
C GLY A 44 -13.72 2.44 -20.35
N THR A 45 -12.58 2.00 -20.87
CA THR A 45 -11.49 1.43 -20.07
C THR A 45 -10.66 2.53 -19.43
N THR A 46 -10.46 2.46 -18.12
CA THR A 46 -9.47 3.28 -17.39
C THR A 46 -8.26 2.41 -17.08
N GLU A 47 -7.06 2.92 -17.38
CA GLU A 47 -5.79 2.26 -17.06
C GLU A 47 -4.92 3.20 -16.23
N THR A 48 -4.28 2.70 -15.20
CA THR A 48 -3.38 3.47 -14.33
C THR A 48 -2.26 2.58 -13.85
N VAL A 49 -1.06 3.16 -13.73
CA VAL A 49 0.14 2.44 -13.30
C VAL A 49 0.50 2.90 -11.88
N LEU A 50 0.56 1.95 -10.96
CA LEU A 50 1.15 2.14 -9.64
C LEU A 50 2.61 1.68 -9.69
N GLU A 51 3.54 2.62 -9.62
CA GLU A 51 4.96 2.32 -9.57
C GLU A 51 5.39 1.93 -8.16
N VAL A 52 5.85 0.70 -7.98
CA VAL A 52 6.49 0.26 -6.73
C VAL A 52 8.00 0.27 -6.95
N ARG A 53 8.69 1.11 -6.19
CA ARG A 53 10.14 1.30 -6.27
C ARG A 53 10.77 0.97 -4.92
N ASP A 54 11.88 0.25 -4.98
CA ASP A 54 12.69 -0.18 -3.85
C ASP A 54 11.85 -0.81 -2.75
N LEU A 55 10.97 -1.77 -3.12
CA LEU A 55 10.24 -2.53 -2.12
C LEU A 55 11.24 -3.34 -1.31
N GLN A 56 11.46 -2.89 -0.07
CA GLN A 56 12.24 -3.54 0.95
C GLN A 56 11.33 -3.75 2.16
N LEU A 57 11.37 -4.97 2.69
CA LEU A 57 10.64 -5.37 3.89
C LEU A 57 11.61 -6.18 4.74
N THR A 58 11.51 -5.99 6.05
CA THR A 58 12.12 -6.85 7.06
C THR A 58 11.15 -7.95 7.47
N PRO A 59 11.60 -9.05 8.08
CA PRO A 59 10.70 -10.12 8.52
C PRO A 59 9.62 -9.57 9.45
N THR A 60 8.36 -9.97 9.24
CA THR A 60 7.13 -9.45 9.87
C THR A 60 6.70 -8.05 9.46
N GLU A 61 7.47 -7.37 8.61
CA GLU A 61 7.08 -6.08 8.07
C GLU A 61 6.01 -6.24 6.99
N LYS A 62 5.06 -5.31 7.03
CA LYS A 62 3.92 -5.24 6.13
C LYS A 62 3.84 -3.84 5.56
N LYS A 63 3.64 -3.74 4.25
CA LYS A 63 3.40 -2.50 3.53
C LYS A 63 2.08 -2.61 2.77
N GLU A 64 1.23 -1.61 2.91
CA GLU A 64 -0.09 -1.58 2.27
C GLU A 64 -0.23 -0.40 1.33
N TYR A 65 -0.88 -0.64 0.20
CA TYR A 65 -1.28 0.36 -0.78
C TYR A 65 -2.79 0.32 -0.88
N ALA A 66 -3.43 1.47 -0.77
CA ALA A 66 -4.86 1.61 -0.95
C ALA A 66 -5.13 2.37 -2.25
N VAL A 67 -5.99 1.81 -3.09
CA VAL A 67 -6.38 2.41 -4.35
C VAL A 67 -7.88 2.69 -4.28
N ASN A 68 -8.25 3.96 -4.21
CA ASN A 68 -9.65 4.38 -4.11
C ASN A 68 -10.21 4.59 -5.52
N LEU A 69 -11.14 3.73 -5.93
CA LEU A 69 -11.79 3.80 -7.23
C LEU A 69 -13.05 4.65 -7.12
N VAL A 70 -13.00 5.85 -7.68
CA VAL A 70 -14.12 6.80 -7.66
C VAL A 70 -14.79 6.81 -9.02
N CYS A 71 -16.12 6.59 -9.07
CA CYS A 71 -16.91 6.67 -10.29
C CYS A 71 -17.97 7.77 -10.22
N ASP A 72 -18.26 8.37 -11.38
CA ASP A 72 -19.32 9.39 -11.52
C ASP A 72 -20.73 8.78 -11.61
N ALA A 73 -20.81 7.51 -12.02
CA ALA A 73 -22.07 6.79 -12.20
C ALA A 73 -21.92 5.35 -11.73
N SER A 74 -22.87 4.89 -10.91
CA SER A 74 -22.90 3.51 -10.42
C SER A 74 -22.94 2.53 -11.59
N GLY A 75 -22.29 1.38 -11.41
CA GLY A 75 -22.27 0.32 -12.41
C GLY A 75 -21.41 -0.84 -11.99
N ASP A 76 -21.45 -1.90 -12.78
CA ASP A 76 -20.59 -3.06 -12.62
C ASP A 76 -19.34 -2.87 -13.49
N TYR A 77 -18.19 -3.22 -12.93
CA TYR A 77 -16.89 -3.06 -13.56
C TYR A 77 -16.08 -4.35 -13.40
N ASP A 78 -15.38 -4.73 -14.46
CA ASP A 78 -14.30 -5.71 -14.42
C ASP A 78 -13.00 -4.98 -14.10
N ILE A 79 -12.31 -5.44 -13.05
CA ILE A 79 -11.07 -4.87 -12.55
C ILE A 79 -9.98 -5.92 -12.66
N SER A 80 -8.82 -5.51 -13.15
CA SER A 80 -7.64 -6.38 -13.28
C SER A 80 -6.38 -5.66 -12.82
N LEU A 81 -5.48 -6.41 -12.19
CA LEU A 81 -4.13 -5.97 -11.83
C LEU A 81 -3.12 -6.83 -12.58
N ASP A 82 -2.27 -6.17 -13.37
CA ASP A 82 -1.15 -6.80 -14.07
C ASP A 82 0.17 -6.33 -13.46
N TYR A 83 1.02 -7.29 -13.08
CA TYR A 83 2.28 -7.03 -12.37
C TYR A 83 3.44 -7.15 -13.34
N GLN A 84 4.19 -6.07 -13.51
CA GLN A 84 5.27 -5.98 -14.49
C GLN A 84 6.60 -5.69 -13.78
N GLU A 85 7.51 -6.65 -13.82
CA GLU A 85 8.85 -6.50 -13.24
C GLU A 85 9.65 -5.46 -14.04
N THR A 86 10.12 -4.38 -13.39
CA THR A 86 10.87 -3.30 -14.06
C THR A 86 12.38 -3.38 -13.82
N ARG A 87 12.81 -4.06 -12.75
CA ARG A 87 14.20 -4.41 -12.44
C ARG A 87 14.24 -5.73 -11.67
N ASP A 88 15.44 -6.32 -11.58
CA ASP A 88 15.75 -7.50 -10.76
C ASP A 88 15.00 -7.53 -9.42
N GLY A 89 14.00 -8.40 -9.34
CA GLY A 89 13.12 -8.59 -8.19
C GLY A 89 13.65 -9.64 -7.25
N GLY A 90 14.89 -9.52 -6.77
CA GLY A 90 15.50 -10.51 -5.86
C GLY A 90 14.67 -10.79 -4.60
N MET A 91 13.81 -9.85 -4.22
CA MET A 91 12.89 -9.97 -3.08
C MET A 91 11.57 -10.71 -3.39
N LYS A 92 11.18 -10.88 -4.66
CA LYS A 92 9.89 -11.46 -5.07
C LYS A 92 9.55 -12.84 -4.51
N PRO A 93 10.47 -13.82 -4.31
CA PRO A 93 10.08 -15.11 -3.76
C PRO A 93 9.76 -15.06 -2.25
N PHE A 94 10.19 -14.00 -1.57
CA PHE A 94 10.08 -13.87 -0.12
C PHE A 94 8.84 -13.08 0.34
N VAL A 95 8.16 -12.40 -0.58
CA VAL A 95 7.03 -11.53 -0.28
C VAL A 95 5.71 -12.26 -0.53
N ASN A 96 4.85 -12.26 0.47
CA ASN A 96 3.44 -12.62 0.34
C ASN A 96 2.66 -11.38 -0.13
N VAL A 97 1.71 -11.59 -1.03
CA VAL A 97 0.81 -10.56 -1.53
C VAL A 97 -0.62 -10.95 -1.21
N THR A 98 -1.36 -10.01 -0.64
CA THR A 98 -2.81 -10.11 -0.48
C THR A 98 -3.45 -8.94 -1.20
N VAL A 99 -4.39 -9.22 -2.11
CA VAL A 99 -5.23 -8.19 -2.73
C VAL A 99 -6.64 -8.34 -2.19
N LYS A 100 -7.20 -7.23 -1.71
CA LYS A 100 -8.58 -7.12 -1.26
C LYS A 100 -9.33 -6.08 -2.07
N CYS A 101 -10.58 -6.37 -2.34
CA CYS A 101 -11.55 -5.42 -2.84
C CYS A 101 -12.61 -5.25 -1.75
N ALA A 102 -12.68 -4.05 -1.15
CA ALA A 102 -13.34 -3.82 0.13
C ALA A 102 -12.90 -4.88 1.17
N ASP A 103 -13.82 -5.68 1.70
CA ASP A 103 -13.54 -6.73 2.70
C ASP A 103 -13.27 -8.12 2.10
N THR A 104 -13.31 -8.24 0.77
CA THR A 104 -13.16 -9.54 0.08
C THR A 104 -11.74 -9.73 -0.42
N VAL A 105 -11.10 -10.85 -0.03
CA VAL A 105 -9.81 -11.27 -0.59
C VAL A 105 -10.03 -11.81 -2.00
N VAL A 106 -9.42 -11.15 -2.99
CA VAL A 106 -9.48 -11.55 -4.41
C VAL A 106 -8.21 -12.27 -4.86
N TYR A 107 -7.10 -12.07 -4.14
CA TYR A 107 -5.86 -12.80 -4.35
C TYR A 107 -5.07 -12.95 -3.06
N GLU A 108 -4.45 -14.11 -2.88
CA GLU A 108 -3.50 -14.40 -1.81
C GLU A 108 -2.44 -15.38 -2.33
N GLY A 109 -1.18 -14.96 -2.33
CA GLY A 109 -0.10 -15.75 -2.93
C GLY A 109 1.28 -15.09 -2.80
N LYS A 110 2.24 -15.50 -3.63
CA LYS A 110 3.59 -14.93 -3.65
C LYS A 110 3.72 -13.83 -4.69
N LEU A 111 4.56 -12.83 -4.41
CA LEU A 111 4.88 -11.78 -5.39
C LEU A 111 5.54 -12.36 -6.65
N SER A 112 6.32 -13.43 -6.50
CA SER A 112 6.87 -14.17 -7.65
C SER A 112 5.79 -14.68 -8.59
N ASP A 113 4.65 -15.15 -8.07
CA ASP A 113 3.61 -15.72 -8.91
C ASP A 113 2.97 -14.66 -9.81
N LEU A 114 2.84 -13.44 -9.30
CA LEU A 114 2.33 -12.30 -10.04
C LEU A 114 3.36 -11.79 -11.07
N LEU A 115 4.61 -11.57 -10.65
CA LEU A 115 5.65 -11.01 -11.54
C LEU A 115 6.14 -11.99 -12.62
N ASP A 116 6.12 -13.30 -12.34
CA ASP A 116 6.48 -14.32 -13.32
C ASP A 116 5.29 -14.67 -14.24
N GLY A 117 4.13 -14.05 -14.04
CA GLY A 117 2.91 -14.25 -14.84
C GLY A 117 2.23 -15.60 -14.63
N SER A 118 2.50 -16.28 -13.51
CA SER A 118 1.85 -17.56 -13.18
C SER A 118 0.48 -17.38 -12.52
N ALA A 119 0.19 -16.18 -12.02
CA ALA A 119 -1.09 -15.75 -11.48
C ALA A 119 -1.55 -14.43 -12.12
N VAL A 120 -2.87 -14.28 -12.23
CA VAL A 120 -3.53 -13.06 -12.69
C VAL A 120 -4.58 -12.68 -11.65
N VAL A 121 -4.71 -11.37 -11.37
CA VAL A 121 -5.73 -10.86 -10.44
C VAL A 121 -6.82 -10.18 -11.24
N GLU A 122 -7.98 -10.82 -11.31
CA GLU A 122 -9.18 -10.33 -11.98
C GLU A 122 -10.38 -10.50 -11.03
N PHE A 123 -11.20 -9.46 -10.92
CA PHE A 123 -12.41 -9.50 -10.11
C PHE A 123 -13.44 -8.50 -10.63
N ALA A 124 -14.72 -8.83 -10.44
CA ALA A 124 -15.81 -7.90 -10.68
C ALA A 124 -16.09 -7.09 -9.41
N GLY A 125 -16.40 -5.80 -9.59
CA GLY A 125 -16.81 -4.91 -8.51
C GLY A 125 -17.96 -4.01 -8.96
N THR A 126 -18.94 -3.81 -8.09
CA THR A 126 -19.95 -2.76 -8.28
C THR A 126 -19.41 -1.47 -7.67
N LEU A 127 -19.23 -0.45 -8.50
CA LEU A 127 -18.91 0.90 -8.02
C LEU A 127 -20.22 1.65 -7.80
N GLU A 128 -20.36 2.33 -6.67
CA GLU A 128 -21.48 3.23 -6.42
C GLU A 128 -21.06 4.67 -6.68
N ALA A 129 -21.97 5.49 -7.24
CA ALA A 129 -21.68 6.87 -7.57
C ALA A 129 -21.22 7.65 -6.34
N LYS A 130 -20.01 8.23 -6.40
CA LYS A 130 -19.39 9.01 -5.32
C LYS A 130 -19.07 8.24 -4.03
N ASP A 131 -19.13 6.91 -4.05
CA ASP A 131 -18.62 6.06 -2.96
C ASP A 131 -17.40 5.29 -3.48
N PRO A 132 -16.19 5.53 -2.93
CA PRO A 132 -14.99 4.87 -3.43
C PRO A 132 -15.01 3.38 -3.11
N LEU A 133 -14.80 2.55 -4.12
CA LEU A 133 -14.42 1.16 -3.88
C LEU A 133 -12.92 1.11 -3.60
N VAL A 134 -12.55 0.62 -2.43
CA VAL A 134 -11.15 0.55 -2.01
C VAL A 134 -10.57 -0.80 -2.42
N VAL A 135 -9.51 -0.77 -3.22
CA VAL A 135 -8.66 -1.94 -3.50
C VAL A 135 -7.41 -1.83 -2.64
N THR A 136 -7.21 -2.76 -1.72
CA THR A 136 -6.04 -2.80 -0.84
C THR A 136 -5.07 -3.88 -1.32
N ILE A 137 -3.82 -3.49 -1.53
CA ILE A 137 -2.72 -4.39 -1.89
C ILE A 137 -1.74 -4.42 -0.72
N SER A 138 -1.62 -5.56 -0.06
CA SER A 138 -0.73 -5.77 1.07
C SER A 138 0.46 -6.62 0.64
N TYR A 139 1.66 -6.16 0.97
CA TYR A 139 2.92 -6.89 0.82
C TYR A 139 3.47 -7.21 2.20
N GLU A 140 3.78 -8.47 2.48
CA GLU A 140 4.28 -8.92 3.78
C GLU A 140 5.45 -9.87 3.61
N MET A 141 6.48 -9.71 4.45
CA MET A 141 7.54 -10.70 4.57
C MET A 141 7.28 -11.61 5.79
N PRO A 142 7.14 -12.94 5.59
CA PRO A 142 6.96 -13.88 6.70
C PRO A 142 8.14 -13.87 7.68
N TYR A 143 7.87 -14.22 8.94
CA TYR A 143 8.89 -14.30 9.99
C TYR A 143 9.99 -15.33 9.71
N GLU A 144 9.65 -16.39 8.97
CA GLU A 144 10.56 -17.49 8.65
C GLU A 144 11.63 -17.10 7.63
N ILE A 145 11.47 -15.97 6.94
CA ILE A 145 12.48 -15.44 6.03
C ILE A 145 13.58 -14.79 6.85
N GLY A 146 14.79 -15.36 6.78
CA GLY A 146 15.94 -14.92 7.56
C GLY A 146 16.85 -13.99 6.77
N ASN A 147 18.12 -14.37 6.67
CA ASN A 147 19.14 -13.58 5.98
C ASN A 147 19.06 -13.71 4.44
N GLU A 148 18.22 -14.60 3.92
CA GLU A 148 18.10 -14.88 2.49
C GLU A 148 17.56 -13.68 1.69
N ALA A 149 16.71 -12.86 2.31
CA ALA A 149 16.17 -11.64 1.70
C ALA A 149 17.02 -10.39 2.01
N GLN A 150 18.10 -10.52 2.79
CA GLN A 150 18.87 -9.36 3.25
C GLN A 150 19.53 -8.62 2.07
N GLY A 151 19.25 -7.32 1.97
CA GLY A 151 19.80 -6.46 0.93
C GLY A 151 19.21 -6.69 -0.45
N THR A 152 18.13 -7.47 -0.54
CA THR A 152 17.33 -7.59 -1.76
C THR A 152 16.23 -6.54 -1.78
N SER A 153 15.79 -6.16 -2.97
CA SER A 153 14.62 -5.32 -3.18
C SER A 153 13.86 -5.79 -4.41
N ALA A 154 12.71 -5.18 -4.67
CA ALA A 154 11.98 -5.37 -5.92
C ALA A 154 11.47 -4.02 -6.45
N ASP A 155 11.66 -3.81 -7.76
CA ASP A 155 11.04 -2.73 -8.52
C ASP A 155 10.07 -3.33 -9.53
N PHE A 156 8.82 -2.89 -9.50
CA PHE A 156 7.79 -3.36 -10.41
C PHE A 156 6.69 -2.33 -10.57
N ASP A 157 5.89 -2.49 -11.61
CA ASP A 157 4.70 -1.72 -11.87
C ASP A 157 3.47 -2.60 -11.66
N VAL A 158 2.42 -2.02 -11.08
CA VAL A 158 1.10 -2.64 -11.04
C VAL A 158 0.20 -1.84 -11.96
N VAL A 159 -0.14 -2.42 -13.10
CA VAL A 159 -1.06 -1.84 -14.07
C VAL A 159 -2.47 -2.24 -13.66
N LEU A 160 -3.22 -1.26 -13.17
CA LEU A 160 -4.63 -1.40 -12.87
C LEU A 160 -5.44 -1.05 -14.13
N LYS A 161 -6.26 -1.99 -14.58
CA LYS A 161 -7.21 -1.78 -15.67
C LYS A 161 -8.63 -2.01 -15.17
N ILE A 162 -9.51 -1.06 -15.47
CA ILE A 162 -10.92 -1.03 -15.05
C ILE A 162 -11.78 -0.87 -16.31
N GLU A 163 -12.72 -1.78 -16.51
CA GLU A 163 -13.60 -1.81 -17.67
C GLU A 163 -15.05 -1.91 -17.22
N LYS A 164 -15.92 -1.04 -17.73
CA LYS A 164 -17.34 -1.07 -17.40
C LYS A 164 -18.06 -2.18 -18.18
N ILE A 165 -18.93 -2.92 -17.50
CA ILE A 165 -19.72 -4.05 -18.06
C ILE A 165 -21.12 -3.58 -18.49
#